data_AF-A0A1Q4A919-F1
#
_entry.id   AF-A0A1Q4A919-F1
#
_cell.length_a   1.000
_cell.length_b   1.000
_cell.length_c   1.000
_cell.angle_alpha   90.00
_cell.angle_beta   90.00
_cell.angle_gamma   90.00
#
_symmetry.space_group_name_H-M   'P 1'
#
loop_
_entity.id
_entity.type
_entity.pdbx_description
1 polymer ?
#
loop_
_entity_poly.entity_id
_entity_poly.type
_entity_poly.pdbx_seq_one_letter_code
_entity_poly.pdbx_strand_id
1 'polypeptide(L)'
;MRDAFDRQQKARAEHYAIHGLHRPPLVTGEGGGRLVVRGEKVIHWGGGPHFLNFLESDLLREMGEAFGQNTQHPLHVWWTAMRAQAKARQHLGANRGLASTVAVLNFLTVANDLFVIADNTNQRDRLVKSLRVADQFHGARYELMIAACLVRAGFTFEFSDEEDSTSAHCDGLAVHKRTGKRYAVEMKAKGRPGLLGKPGERPANESMKGKVDRLLREALAKPADDDRLVFIDMNLPPAPEWPGEGVWWQEDAVASIRAVEAQPGKLPAGTRGLLVFTNLPANHMMLDDYYVGPETAFTGFNRPEFTPDMPVLSESHPDIADLFNAFKNHDRIQETF
;
A
#
# COMPACT_ATOMS: atom_id res chain seq x y z
N MET A 1 7.79 -0.18 -38.95
CA MET A 1 7.52 -1.43 -38.21
C MET A 1 8.26 -1.51 -36.88
N ARG A 2 9.61 -1.42 -36.81
CA ARG A 2 10.35 -1.40 -35.52
C ARG A 2 9.89 -0.29 -34.56
N ASP A 3 9.79 0.94 -35.07
CA ASP A 3 9.34 2.11 -34.31
C ASP A 3 7.89 1.99 -33.74
N ALA A 4 6.99 1.28 -34.44
CA ALA A 4 5.64 1.02 -33.93
C ALA A 4 5.63 -0.08 -32.85
N PHE A 5 6.48 -1.11 -33.00
CA PHE A 5 6.67 -2.15 -32.00
C PHE A 5 7.30 -1.60 -30.72
N ASP A 6 8.33 -0.77 -30.84
CA ASP A 6 9.02 -0.16 -29.70
C ASP A 6 8.09 0.77 -28.90
N ARG A 7 7.26 1.57 -29.60
CA ARG A 7 6.20 2.37 -28.96
C ARG A 7 5.20 1.50 -28.22
N GLN A 8 4.76 0.39 -28.81
CA GLN A 8 3.80 -0.52 -28.18
C GLN A 8 4.39 -1.18 -26.93
N GLN A 9 5.65 -1.64 -26.99
CA GLN A 9 6.34 -2.22 -25.83
C GLN A 9 6.52 -1.19 -24.70
N LYS A 10 6.92 0.04 -25.05
CA LYS A 10 7.05 1.13 -24.08
C LYS A 10 5.72 1.45 -23.40
N ALA A 11 4.64 1.61 -24.18
CA ALA A 11 3.31 1.86 -23.64
C ALA A 11 2.82 0.72 -22.73
N ARG A 12 3.11 -0.54 -23.09
CA ARG A 12 2.79 -1.70 -22.25
C ARG A 12 3.60 -1.71 -20.94
N ALA A 13 4.89 -1.38 -20.99
CA ALA A 13 5.74 -1.29 -19.81
C ALA A 13 5.32 -0.15 -18.88
N GLU A 14 4.98 1.02 -19.44
CA GLU A 14 4.44 2.16 -18.69
C GLU A 14 3.08 1.83 -18.05
N HIS A 15 2.18 1.20 -18.81
CA HIS A 15 0.91 0.73 -18.28
C HIS A 15 1.12 -0.25 -17.11
N TYR A 16 1.96 -1.26 -17.29
CA TYR A 16 2.22 -2.24 -16.23
C TYR A 16 2.91 -1.61 -15.01
N ALA A 17 3.78 -0.61 -15.21
CA ALA A 17 4.38 0.11 -14.09
C ALA A 17 3.36 0.95 -13.31
N ILE A 18 2.39 1.58 -13.96
CA ILE A 18 1.40 2.43 -13.30
C ILE A 18 0.23 1.58 -12.74
N HIS A 19 -0.38 0.77 -13.57
CA HIS A 19 -1.62 0.03 -13.25
C HIS A 19 -1.40 -1.44 -12.92
N GLY A 20 -0.22 -2.00 -13.18
CA GLY A 20 -0.01 -3.45 -13.08
C GLY A 20 -0.88 -4.19 -14.09
N LEU A 21 -1.61 -5.18 -13.60
CA LEU A 21 -2.64 -5.93 -14.31
C LEU A 21 -4.06 -5.35 -14.12
N HIS A 22 -4.19 -4.28 -13.33
CA HIS A 22 -5.45 -3.55 -13.20
C HIS A 22 -5.67 -2.63 -14.41
N ARG A 23 -6.94 -2.31 -14.70
CA ARG A 23 -7.29 -1.41 -15.81
C ARG A 23 -6.91 0.04 -15.47
N PRO A 24 -6.67 0.91 -16.47
CA PRO A 24 -6.62 2.35 -16.25
C PRO A 24 -8.00 2.90 -15.81
N PRO A 25 -8.06 4.12 -15.26
CA PRO A 25 -9.32 4.82 -15.00
C PRO A 25 -10.22 4.83 -16.24
N LEU A 26 -11.48 4.44 -16.07
CA LEU A 26 -12.47 4.54 -17.14
C LEU A 26 -13.01 5.96 -17.15
N VAL A 27 -12.70 6.69 -18.22
CA VAL A 27 -13.03 8.10 -18.36
C VAL A 27 -13.58 8.39 -19.77
N THR A 28 -14.55 9.30 -19.86
CA THR A 28 -15.04 9.85 -21.12
C THR A 28 -15.33 11.34 -21.01
N GLY A 29 -15.29 12.07 -22.12
CA GLY A 29 -15.52 13.52 -22.20
C GLY A 29 -14.24 14.35 -22.44
N GLU A 30 -14.42 15.51 -23.08
CA GLU A 30 -13.37 16.49 -23.40
C GLU A 30 -13.87 17.92 -23.17
N GLY A 31 -12.96 18.91 -23.12
CA GLY A 31 -13.27 20.34 -23.35
C GLY A 31 -14.23 21.08 -22.40
N GLY A 32 -14.89 20.42 -21.44
CA GLY A 32 -15.85 21.05 -20.52
C GLY A 32 -16.27 20.21 -19.31
N GLY A 33 -15.88 18.94 -19.26
CA GLY A 33 -16.15 18.02 -18.15
C GLY A 33 -15.84 16.58 -18.57
N ARG A 34 -15.52 15.73 -17.60
CA ARG A 34 -15.32 14.29 -17.80
C ARG A 34 -16.23 13.49 -16.89
N LEU A 35 -16.64 12.31 -17.33
CA LEU A 35 -17.26 11.30 -16.48
C LEU A 35 -16.20 10.27 -16.13
N VAL A 36 -15.98 10.07 -14.83
CA VAL A 36 -15.00 9.12 -14.29
C VAL A 36 -15.75 8.02 -13.54
N VAL A 37 -15.50 6.77 -13.92
CA VAL A 37 -16.06 5.61 -13.19
C VAL A 37 -15.17 5.32 -11.99
N ARG A 38 -15.80 5.17 -10.82
CA ARG A 38 -15.16 4.74 -9.58
C ARG A 38 -16.08 3.74 -8.87
N GLY A 39 -15.75 2.45 -8.96
CA GLY A 39 -16.66 1.39 -8.52
C GLY A 39 -18.03 1.51 -9.20
N GLU A 40 -19.10 1.47 -8.41
CA GLU A 40 -20.48 1.63 -8.90
C GLU A 40 -20.87 3.10 -9.17
N LYS A 41 -19.99 4.07 -8.89
CA LYS A 41 -20.28 5.51 -9.05
C LYS A 41 -19.74 6.03 -10.38
N VAL A 42 -20.53 6.91 -11.03
CA VAL A 42 -20.07 7.76 -12.13
C VAL A 42 -19.96 9.19 -11.60
N ILE A 43 -18.77 9.76 -11.67
CA ILE A 43 -18.43 11.07 -11.10
C ILE A 43 -18.19 12.06 -12.23
N HIS A 44 -18.90 13.18 -12.22
CA HIS A 44 -18.58 14.30 -13.11
C HIS A 44 -17.39 15.10 -12.59
N TRP A 45 -16.39 15.34 -13.44
CA TRP A 45 -15.16 16.05 -13.13
C TRP A 45 -14.93 17.22 -14.11
N GLY A 46 -15.03 18.44 -13.60
CA GLY A 46 -14.77 19.68 -14.36
C GLY A 46 -13.36 20.26 -14.17
N GLY A 47 -12.52 19.66 -13.33
CA GLY A 47 -11.24 20.27 -12.89
C GLY A 47 -10.05 20.10 -13.85
N GLY A 48 -10.30 19.91 -15.15
CA GLY A 48 -9.25 19.83 -16.17
C GLY A 48 -8.54 18.47 -16.26
N PRO A 49 -7.45 18.34 -17.04
CA PRO A 49 -6.83 17.08 -17.47
C PRO A 49 -6.06 16.29 -16.41
N HIS A 50 -5.79 16.87 -15.25
CA HIS A 50 -4.94 16.25 -14.24
C HIS A 50 -5.73 15.26 -13.38
N PHE A 51 -5.35 13.99 -13.43
CA PHE A 51 -5.95 12.92 -12.65
C PHE A 51 -5.68 13.09 -11.15
N LEU A 52 -4.51 13.63 -10.80
CA LEU A 52 -4.12 13.86 -9.40
C LEU A 52 -5.03 14.89 -8.69
N ASN A 53 -5.52 15.89 -9.42
CA ASN A 53 -6.50 16.85 -8.89
C ASN A 53 -7.86 16.16 -8.64
N PHE A 54 -8.24 15.23 -9.52
CA PHE A 54 -9.45 14.42 -9.32
C PHE A 54 -9.30 13.53 -8.10
N LEU A 55 -8.17 12.84 -7.95
CA LEU A 55 -7.87 11.99 -6.79
C LEU A 55 -7.91 12.78 -5.47
N GLU A 56 -7.31 13.98 -5.43
CA GLU A 56 -7.43 14.88 -4.28
C GLU A 56 -8.90 15.18 -3.95
N SER A 57 -9.67 15.63 -4.94
CA SER A 57 -11.07 16.00 -4.74
C SER A 57 -11.94 14.82 -4.32
N ASP A 58 -11.71 13.64 -4.90
CA ASP A 58 -12.48 12.45 -4.61
C ASP A 58 -12.18 11.91 -3.21
N LEU A 59 -10.90 11.89 -2.81
CA LEU A 59 -10.49 11.51 -1.47
C LEU A 59 -11.09 12.44 -0.41
N LEU A 60 -11.02 13.76 -0.60
CA LEU A 60 -11.60 14.72 0.36
C LEU A 60 -13.12 14.53 0.50
N ARG A 61 -13.82 14.25 -0.61
CA ARG A 61 -15.24 13.91 -0.59
C ARG A 61 -15.52 12.61 0.16
N GLU A 62 -14.68 11.60 -0.03
CA GLU A 62 -14.79 10.32 0.68
C GLU A 62 -14.52 10.49 2.19
N MET A 63 -13.57 11.33 2.59
CA MET A 63 -13.27 11.54 4.01
C MET A 63 -14.30 12.43 4.73
N GLY A 64 -15.00 13.29 3.99
CA GLY A 64 -16.07 14.15 4.50
C GLY A 64 -15.57 15.41 5.22
N GLU A 65 -16.49 16.32 5.55
CA GLU A 65 -16.16 17.64 6.11
C GLU A 65 -15.45 17.56 7.47
N ALA A 66 -15.87 16.63 8.33
CA ALA A 66 -15.28 16.44 9.66
C ALA A 66 -13.78 16.14 9.61
N PHE A 67 -13.33 15.41 8.58
CA PHE A 67 -11.91 15.17 8.35
C PHE A 67 -11.17 16.46 7.97
N GLY A 68 -11.79 17.33 7.16
CA GLY A 68 -11.22 18.61 6.74
C GLY A 68 -10.90 19.56 7.88
N GLN A 69 -11.49 19.37 9.07
CA GLN A 69 -11.26 20.20 10.26
C GLN A 69 -10.30 19.56 11.28
N ASN A 70 -9.96 18.27 11.12
CA ASN A 70 -9.11 17.55 12.07
C ASN A 70 -7.61 17.76 11.74
N THR A 71 -7.03 18.82 12.29
CA THR A 71 -5.61 19.18 12.08
C THR A 71 -4.62 18.17 12.64
N GLN A 72 -5.06 17.24 13.49
CA GLN A 72 -4.23 16.16 14.04
C GLN A 72 -4.26 14.90 13.19
N HIS A 73 -5.15 14.83 12.20
CA HIS A 73 -5.23 13.65 11.34
C HIS A 73 -4.05 13.61 10.35
N PRO A 74 -3.31 12.49 10.23
CA PRO A 74 -2.12 12.42 9.37
C PRO A 74 -2.41 12.84 7.91
N LEU A 75 -3.51 12.35 7.34
CA LEU A 75 -3.93 12.74 6.00
C LEU A 75 -4.22 14.25 5.85
N HIS A 76 -4.73 14.92 6.89
CA HIS A 76 -4.96 16.37 6.87
C HIS A 76 -3.64 17.13 6.92
N VAL A 77 -2.68 16.66 7.74
CA VAL A 77 -1.32 17.22 7.82
C VAL A 77 -0.64 17.16 6.44
N TRP A 78 -0.69 16.01 5.77
CA TRP A 78 -0.13 15.85 4.43
C TRP A 78 -0.84 16.72 3.39
N TRP A 79 -2.17 16.75 3.42
CA TRP A 79 -2.96 17.59 2.52
C TRP A 79 -2.58 19.07 2.65
N THR A 80 -2.57 19.61 3.87
CA THR A 80 -2.22 21.01 4.12
C THR A 80 -0.79 21.33 3.67
N ALA A 81 0.17 20.45 3.93
CA ALA A 81 1.54 20.61 3.47
C ALA A 81 1.65 20.56 1.93
N MET A 82 0.97 19.61 1.28
CA MET A 82 0.87 19.53 -0.19
C MET A 82 0.29 20.83 -0.78
N ARG A 83 -0.78 21.38 -0.19
CA ARG A 83 -1.39 22.65 -0.64
C ARG A 83 -0.46 23.84 -0.44
N ALA A 84 0.26 23.90 0.68
CA ALA A 84 1.24 24.96 0.94
C ALA A 84 2.37 24.91 -0.10
N GLN A 85 2.91 23.72 -0.40
CA GLN A 85 3.93 23.54 -1.44
C GLN A 85 3.41 23.93 -2.83
N ALA A 86 2.20 23.50 -3.19
CA ALA A 86 1.58 23.88 -4.46
C ALA A 86 1.40 25.40 -4.59
N LYS A 87 0.99 26.08 -3.50
CA LYS A 87 0.88 27.55 -3.44
C LYS A 87 2.24 28.23 -3.62
N ALA A 88 3.26 27.78 -2.91
CA ALA A 88 4.61 28.35 -3.00
C ALA A 88 5.19 28.24 -4.43
N ARG A 89 4.81 27.20 -5.17
CA ARG A 89 5.26 26.93 -6.55
C ARG A 89 4.38 27.54 -7.64
N GLN A 90 3.35 28.32 -7.30
CA GLN A 90 2.45 28.95 -8.29
C GLN A 90 3.20 29.82 -9.31
N HIS A 91 4.29 30.46 -8.89
CA HIS A 91 5.13 31.30 -9.75
C HIS A 91 5.79 30.54 -10.92
N LEU A 92 5.86 29.21 -10.87
CA LEU A 92 6.44 28.37 -11.93
C LEU A 92 5.53 28.17 -13.15
N GLY A 93 4.27 28.62 -13.09
CA GLY A 93 3.35 28.59 -14.24
C GLY A 93 3.16 27.19 -14.82
N ALA A 94 3.34 27.04 -16.14
CA ALA A 94 3.19 25.76 -16.85
C ALA A 94 4.29 24.72 -16.50
N ASN A 95 5.42 25.14 -15.93
CA ASN A 95 6.49 24.24 -15.46
C ASN A 95 6.23 23.72 -14.03
N ARG A 96 5.02 23.91 -13.49
CA ARG A 96 4.62 23.36 -12.20
C ARG A 96 4.45 21.83 -12.32
N GLY A 97 5.50 21.08 -12.00
CA GLY A 97 5.37 19.69 -11.61
C GLY A 97 4.92 19.58 -10.15
N LEU A 98 4.24 18.49 -9.78
CA LEU A 98 4.14 18.12 -8.38
C LEU A 98 5.54 17.78 -7.87
N ALA A 99 5.91 18.33 -6.71
CA ALA A 99 7.16 17.95 -6.08
C ALA A 99 6.99 16.53 -5.52
N SER A 100 7.96 15.65 -5.76
CA SER A 100 7.94 14.29 -5.20
C SER A 100 8.34 14.31 -3.72
N THR A 101 7.60 15.07 -2.91
CA THR A 101 7.83 15.20 -1.47
C THR A 101 7.02 14.20 -0.67
N VAL A 102 7.42 13.97 0.58
CA VAL A 102 6.73 13.09 1.53
C VAL A 102 5.25 13.43 1.66
N ALA A 103 4.90 14.71 1.83
CA ALA A 103 3.50 15.13 1.94
C ALA A 103 2.67 14.80 0.70
N VAL A 104 3.24 15.05 -0.49
CA VAL A 104 2.55 14.87 -1.78
C VAL A 104 2.30 13.38 -2.03
N LEU A 105 3.34 12.54 -1.94
CA LEU A 105 3.22 11.12 -2.28
C LEU A 105 2.44 10.34 -1.22
N ASN A 106 2.61 10.63 0.07
CA ASN A 106 1.80 9.96 1.10
C ASN A 106 0.30 10.27 0.96
N PHE A 107 -0.07 11.51 0.60
CA PHE A 107 -1.47 11.86 0.37
C PHE A 107 -2.01 11.21 -0.92
N LEU A 108 -1.29 11.33 -2.04
CA LEU A 108 -1.76 10.85 -3.33
C LEU A 108 -1.80 9.31 -3.42
N THR A 109 -0.90 8.60 -2.74
CA THR A 109 -0.97 7.13 -2.67
C THR A 109 -2.23 6.66 -1.95
N VAL A 110 -2.63 7.29 -0.84
CA VAL A 110 -3.93 6.99 -0.18
C VAL A 110 -5.10 7.25 -1.11
N ALA A 111 -5.08 8.37 -1.83
CA ALA A 111 -6.14 8.72 -2.78
C ALA A 111 -6.23 7.70 -3.94
N ASN A 112 -5.07 7.36 -4.52
CA ASN A 112 -4.97 6.42 -5.61
C ASN A 112 -5.36 5.01 -5.17
N ASP A 113 -4.92 4.56 -3.99
CA ASP A 113 -5.26 3.23 -3.48
C ASP A 113 -6.77 3.13 -3.26
N LEU A 114 -7.43 4.15 -2.69
CA LEU A 114 -8.88 4.19 -2.55
C LEU A 114 -9.60 4.14 -3.90
N PHE A 115 -9.03 4.78 -4.92
CA PHE A 115 -9.56 4.73 -6.29
C PHE A 115 -9.39 3.34 -6.91
N VAL A 116 -8.19 2.76 -6.84
CA VAL A 116 -7.86 1.42 -7.37
C VAL A 116 -8.75 0.37 -6.75
N ILE A 117 -8.93 0.42 -5.44
CA ILE A 117 -9.74 -0.58 -4.80
C ILE A 117 -11.21 -0.36 -5.17
N ALA A 118 -11.73 0.86 -5.35
CA ALA A 118 -13.16 1.22 -5.46
C ALA A 118 -14.12 0.23 -6.16
N ASP A 119 -13.64 -0.52 -7.16
CA ASP A 119 -14.36 -1.60 -7.85
C ASP A 119 -14.81 -2.80 -6.98
N ASN A 120 -14.31 -3.02 -5.75
CA ASN A 120 -14.86 -4.05 -4.85
C ASN A 120 -15.85 -3.41 -3.84
N THR A 121 -17.14 -3.36 -4.16
CA THR A 121 -18.10 -2.43 -3.55
C THR A 121 -18.68 -2.82 -2.18
N ASN A 122 -18.53 -4.07 -1.71
CA ASN A 122 -19.31 -4.53 -0.56
C ASN A 122 -18.63 -4.44 0.82
N GLN A 123 -17.29 -4.36 0.90
CA GLN A 123 -16.58 -4.53 2.18
C GLN A 123 -15.45 -3.48 2.37
N ARG A 124 -15.77 -2.18 2.23
CA ARG A 124 -14.83 -1.07 2.55
C ARG A 124 -15.30 -0.13 3.63
N ASP A 125 -16.57 -0.16 4.01
CA ASP A 125 -17.11 0.89 4.87
C ASP A 125 -16.36 0.98 6.19
N ARG A 126 -15.93 -0.17 6.75
CA ARG A 126 -15.06 -0.21 7.93
C ARG A 126 -13.68 0.37 7.65
N LEU A 127 -13.01 -0.04 6.58
CA LEU A 127 -11.72 0.55 6.16
C LEU A 127 -11.81 2.08 6.05
N VAL A 128 -12.84 2.61 5.36
CA VAL A 128 -13.07 4.05 5.20
C VAL A 128 -13.38 4.72 6.54
N LYS A 129 -14.16 4.09 7.42
CA LYS A 129 -14.38 4.59 8.79
C LYS A 129 -13.06 4.67 9.56
N SER A 130 -12.24 3.63 9.54
CA SER A 130 -10.94 3.58 10.22
C SER A 130 -9.95 4.60 9.64
N LEU A 131 -9.97 4.83 8.32
CA LEU A 131 -9.18 5.87 7.65
C LEU A 131 -9.55 7.30 8.08
N ARG A 132 -10.74 7.52 8.63
CA ARG A 132 -11.15 8.83 9.18
C ARG A 132 -10.75 9.02 10.65
N VAL A 133 -10.36 7.94 11.33
CA VAL A 133 -9.98 7.95 12.76
C VAL A 133 -8.46 8.03 12.86
N ALA A 134 -7.96 9.15 13.39
CA ALA A 134 -6.52 9.43 13.41
C ALA A 134 -5.69 8.30 14.07
N ASP A 135 -6.14 7.72 15.19
CA ASP A 135 -5.40 6.62 15.84
C ASP A 135 -5.37 5.34 14.99
N GLN A 136 -6.43 5.07 14.24
CA GLN A 136 -6.58 3.84 13.45
C GLN A 136 -5.98 3.98 12.05
N PHE A 137 -5.70 5.22 11.63
CA PHE A 137 -5.26 5.58 10.29
C PHE A 137 -4.07 4.76 9.80
N HIS A 138 -3.05 4.52 10.63
CA HIS A 138 -1.87 3.74 10.20
C HIS A 138 -2.24 2.32 9.75
N GLY A 139 -3.00 1.60 10.57
CA GLY A 139 -3.44 0.24 10.24
C GLY A 139 -4.33 0.22 9.00
N ALA A 140 -5.31 1.11 8.96
CA ALA A 140 -6.24 1.22 7.82
C ALA A 140 -5.54 1.62 6.52
N ARG A 141 -4.57 2.55 6.57
CA ARG A 141 -3.74 2.91 5.41
C ARG A 141 -2.92 1.72 4.93
N TYR A 142 -2.39 0.92 5.85
CA TYR A 142 -1.62 -0.26 5.49
C TYR A 142 -2.51 -1.30 4.79
N GLU A 143 -3.66 -1.63 5.36
CA GLU A 143 -4.65 -2.53 4.74
C GLU A 143 -5.08 -2.06 3.35
N LEU A 144 -5.34 -0.75 3.20
CA LEU A 144 -5.65 -0.12 1.93
C LEU A 144 -4.55 -0.32 0.89
N MET A 145 -3.29 -0.05 1.26
CA MET A 145 -2.13 -0.23 0.38
C MET A 145 -1.99 -1.69 -0.08
N ILE A 146 -2.13 -2.65 0.85
CA ILE A 146 -2.04 -4.08 0.51
C ILE A 146 -3.17 -4.48 -0.46
N ALA A 147 -4.41 -4.06 -0.18
CA ALA A 147 -5.54 -4.34 -1.06
C ALA A 147 -5.32 -3.74 -2.47
N ALA A 148 -4.81 -2.52 -2.56
CA ALA A 148 -4.49 -1.88 -3.84
C ALA A 148 -3.37 -2.61 -4.60
N CYS A 149 -2.31 -3.03 -3.90
CA CYS A 149 -1.24 -3.85 -4.48
C CYS A 149 -1.74 -5.20 -4.98
N LEU A 150 -2.61 -5.89 -4.23
CA LEU A 150 -3.23 -7.14 -4.67
C LEU A 150 -4.07 -6.94 -5.93
N VAL A 151 -4.90 -5.90 -5.98
CA VAL A 151 -5.72 -5.59 -7.16
C VAL A 151 -4.83 -5.29 -8.38
N ARG A 152 -3.78 -4.47 -8.21
CA ARG A 152 -2.80 -4.17 -9.28
C ARG A 152 -2.00 -5.41 -9.69
N ALA A 153 -1.78 -6.35 -8.80
CA ALA A 153 -1.15 -7.63 -9.10
C ALA A 153 -2.10 -8.65 -9.76
N GLY A 154 -3.34 -8.27 -10.08
CA GLY A 154 -4.28 -9.14 -10.79
C GLY A 154 -5.07 -10.08 -9.87
N PHE A 155 -5.11 -9.82 -8.57
CA PHE A 155 -5.99 -10.53 -7.64
C PHE A 155 -7.39 -9.90 -7.62
N THR A 156 -8.42 -10.71 -7.37
CA THR A 156 -9.61 -10.23 -6.65
C THR A 156 -9.30 -10.24 -5.16
N PHE A 157 -9.81 -9.26 -4.43
CA PHE A 157 -9.59 -9.17 -2.99
C PHE A 157 -10.89 -8.81 -2.28
N GLU A 158 -11.27 -9.64 -1.32
CA GLU A 158 -12.45 -9.50 -0.48
C GLU A 158 -11.99 -9.42 0.98
N PHE A 159 -12.41 -8.37 1.69
CA PHE A 159 -12.14 -8.26 3.12
C PHE A 159 -13.05 -9.25 3.86
N SER A 160 -12.58 -9.85 4.94
CA SER A 160 -13.44 -10.70 5.74
C SER A 160 -14.55 -9.88 6.41
N ASP A 161 -15.68 -10.53 6.71
CA ASP A 161 -16.77 -9.89 7.44
C ASP A 161 -16.37 -9.67 8.90
N GLU A 162 -16.02 -8.43 9.23
CA GLU A 162 -15.52 -8.08 10.55
C GLU A 162 -16.63 -7.98 11.62
N GLU A 163 -17.91 -8.19 11.26
CA GLU A 163 -19.02 -8.38 12.20
C GLU A 163 -19.14 -9.84 12.68
N ASP A 164 -18.51 -10.78 11.99
CA ASP A 164 -18.44 -12.18 12.41
C ASP A 164 -17.42 -12.37 13.54
N SER A 165 -17.91 -12.27 14.78
CA SER A 165 -17.14 -12.57 15.99
C SER A 165 -17.17 -14.06 16.37
N THR A 166 -17.85 -14.92 15.61
CA THR A 166 -18.05 -16.33 15.99
C THR A 166 -16.80 -17.18 15.75
N SER A 167 -15.89 -16.72 14.88
CA SER A 167 -14.63 -17.39 14.59
C SER A 167 -13.49 -16.39 14.35
N ALA A 168 -12.27 -16.79 14.71
CA ALA A 168 -11.10 -16.01 14.30
C ALA A 168 -10.84 -16.28 12.82
N HIS A 169 -10.87 -15.23 12.01
CA HIS A 169 -10.56 -15.30 10.57
C HIS A 169 -9.37 -14.41 10.23
N CYS A 170 -8.77 -14.66 9.06
CA CYS A 170 -7.83 -13.75 8.42
C CYS A 170 -8.52 -12.45 7.97
N ASP A 171 -7.76 -11.40 7.73
CA ASP A 171 -8.29 -10.09 7.34
C ASP A 171 -8.98 -10.08 5.94
N GLY A 172 -8.65 -11.03 5.07
CA GLY A 172 -9.36 -11.20 3.80
C GLY A 172 -8.95 -12.42 2.97
N LEU A 173 -9.53 -12.52 1.78
CA LEU A 173 -9.25 -13.55 0.79
C LEU A 173 -8.78 -12.90 -0.53
N ALA A 174 -7.61 -13.32 -1.01
CA ALA A 174 -7.09 -12.93 -2.32
C ALA A 174 -7.12 -14.10 -3.29
N VAL A 175 -7.62 -13.88 -4.52
CA VAL A 175 -7.63 -14.90 -5.57
C VAL A 175 -6.97 -14.34 -6.83
N HIS A 176 -5.85 -14.92 -7.24
CA HIS A 176 -5.15 -14.47 -8.44
C HIS A 176 -5.90 -14.91 -9.70
N LYS A 177 -6.38 -13.95 -10.50
CA LYS A 177 -7.32 -14.20 -11.60
C LYS A 177 -6.78 -15.17 -12.66
N ARG A 178 -5.46 -15.11 -12.93
CA ARG A 178 -4.83 -15.91 -13.99
C ARG A 178 -4.45 -17.33 -13.56
N THR A 179 -3.99 -17.50 -12.31
CA THR A 179 -3.52 -18.82 -11.83
C THR A 179 -4.57 -19.56 -11.01
N GLY A 180 -5.62 -18.87 -10.54
CA GLY A 180 -6.62 -19.42 -9.63
C GLY A 180 -6.10 -19.65 -8.22
N LYS A 181 -4.85 -19.29 -7.90
CA LYS A 181 -4.31 -19.44 -6.55
C LYS A 181 -5.06 -18.56 -5.57
N ARG A 182 -5.36 -19.12 -4.40
CA ARG A 182 -6.12 -18.50 -3.32
C ARG A 182 -5.22 -18.31 -2.11
N TYR A 183 -5.37 -17.19 -1.44
CA TYR A 183 -4.61 -16.86 -0.25
C TYR A 183 -5.50 -16.29 0.85
N ALA A 184 -5.39 -16.85 2.04
CA ALA A 184 -5.87 -16.21 3.26
C ALA A 184 -4.88 -15.09 3.61
N VAL A 185 -5.35 -13.85 3.58
CA VAL A 185 -4.53 -12.66 3.74
C VAL A 185 -4.61 -12.14 5.17
N GLU A 186 -3.46 -11.95 5.79
CA GLU A 186 -3.36 -11.25 7.08
C GLU A 186 -2.45 -10.03 6.94
N MET A 187 -2.87 -8.90 7.51
CA MET A 187 -2.19 -7.62 7.44
C MET A 187 -1.89 -7.14 8.87
N LYS A 188 -0.62 -6.86 9.15
CA LYS A 188 -0.18 -6.35 10.45
C LYS A 188 0.70 -5.12 10.30
N ALA A 189 0.24 -4.01 10.86
CA ALA A 189 1.02 -2.79 10.92
C ALA A 189 1.69 -2.64 12.29
N LYS A 190 3.02 -2.46 12.34
CA LYS A 190 3.71 -2.14 13.59
C LYS A 190 3.46 -0.68 13.99
N GLY A 191 2.48 -0.45 14.86
CA GLY A 191 2.22 0.88 15.41
C GLY A 191 3.42 1.45 16.18
N ARG A 192 3.66 2.76 16.01
CA ARG A 192 4.68 3.52 16.74
C ARG A 192 3.99 4.69 17.45
N PRO A 193 4.19 4.91 18.76
CA PRO A 193 3.66 6.09 19.44
C PRO A 193 4.12 7.39 18.76
N GLY A 194 3.26 8.41 18.77
CA GLY A 194 3.55 9.73 18.19
C GLY A 194 3.70 9.75 16.67
N LEU A 195 3.32 8.68 15.98
CA LEU A 195 3.46 8.53 14.53
C LEU A 195 2.12 8.15 13.89
N LEU A 196 1.81 8.77 12.76
CA LEU A 196 0.59 8.49 11.97
C LEU A 196 -0.69 8.45 12.82
N GLY A 197 -0.82 9.40 13.75
CA GLY A 197 -2.01 9.60 14.57
C GLY A 197 -2.08 8.71 15.82
N LYS A 198 -1.10 7.82 16.04
CA LYS A 198 -0.99 7.08 17.31
C LYS A 198 -0.60 8.00 18.46
N PRO A 199 -1.29 7.93 19.61
CA PRO A 199 -0.95 8.75 20.78
C PRO A 199 0.40 8.34 21.38
N GLY A 200 0.98 9.25 22.16
CA GLY A 200 2.24 9.04 22.87
C GLY A 200 3.43 9.73 22.22
N GLU A 201 4.59 9.62 22.86
CA GLU A 201 5.82 10.27 22.43
C GLU A 201 6.58 9.39 21.44
N ARG A 202 7.00 9.99 20.32
CA ARG A 202 7.75 9.28 19.29
C ARG A 202 9.16 8.96 19.80
N PRO A 203 9.58 7.69 19.83
CA PRO A 203 10.94 7.34 20.21
C PRO A 203 11.95 7.85 19.17
N ALA A 204 13.20 8.05 19.61
CA ALA A 204 14.30 8.41 18.70
C ALA A 204 14.48 7.33 17.63
N ASN A 205 14.80 7.74 16.39
CA ASN A 205 14.89 6.85 15.23
C ASN A 205 15.87 5.68 15.47
N GLU A 206 17.01 5.95 16.11
CA GLU A 206 18.09 5.01 16.40
C GLU A 206 17.68 3.94 17.43
N SER A 207 16.64 4.22 18.22
CA SER A 207 16.12 3.28 19.22
C SER A 207 15.07 2.34 18.65
N MET A 208 14.53 2.62 17.46
CA MET A 208 13.48 1.83 16.85
C MET A 208 14.03 0.52 16.28
N LYS A 209 13.46 -0.61 16.74
CA LYS A 209 13.81 -1.95 16.25
C LYS A 209 12.66 -2.59 15.47
N GLY A 210 12.98 -3.42 14.48
CA GLY A 210 12.07 -4.20 13.64
C GLY A 210 11.58 -5.50 14.28
N LYS A 211 11.44 -5.54 15.62
CA LYS A 211 10.94 -6.73 16.34
C LYS A 211 9.46 -6.94 16.05
N VAL A 212 9.14 -7.84 15.12
CA VAL A 212 7.78 -8.13 14.65
C VAL A 212 7.36 -9.58 14.89
N ASP A 213 8.15 -10.34 15.65
CA ASP A 213 7.90 -11.75 16.01
C ASP A 213 6.51 -11.98 16.62
N ARG A 214 6.04 -11.08 17.50
CA ARG A 214 4.67 -11.14 18.05
C ARG A 214 3.61 -10.98 16.96
N LEU A 215 3.76 -9.99 16.07
CA LEU A 215 2.80 -9.73 14.98
C LEU A 215 2.77 -10.92 14.00
N LEU A 216 3.95 -11.45 13.67
CA LEU A 216 4.09 -12.62 12.81
C LEU A 216 3.41 -13.85 13.43
N ARG A 217 3.62 -14.09 14.72
CA ARG A 217 2.97 -15.18 15.45
C ARG A 217 1.45 -15.02 15.47
N GLU A 218 0.95 -13.83 15.76
CA GLU A 218 -0.49 -13.54 15.76
C GLU A 218 -1.10 -13.78 14.38
N ALA A 219 -0.43 -13.35 13.32
CA ALA A 219 -0.85 -13.56 11.96
C ALA A 219 -0.89 -15.04 11.56
N LEU A 220 0.19 -15.77 11.84
CA LEU A 220 0.30 -17.20 11.53
C LEU A 220 -0.66 -18.06 12.37
N ALA A 221 -1.08 -17.60 13.54
CA ALA A 221 -2.02 -18.31 14.40
C ALA A 221 -3.47 -18.24 13.90
N LYS A 222 -3.78 -17.33 12.95
CA LYS A 222 -5.12 -17.24 12.37
C LYS A 222 -5.46 -18.52 11.60
N PRO A 223 -6.68 -19.07 11.80
CA PRO A 223 -7.21 -20.13 10.96
C PRO A 223 -7.19 -19.70 9.48
N ALA A 224 -6.77 -20.61 8.62
CA ALA A 224 -6.75 -20.40 7.17
C ALA A 224 -6.93 -21.74 6.47
N ASP A 225 -7.94 -21.81 5.62
CA ASP A 225 -8.21 -22.96 4.76
C ASP A 225 -7.37 -22.92 3.47
N ASP A 226 -7.03 -21.71 3.02
CA ASP A 226 -6.18 -21.42 1.88
C ASP A 226 -4.72 -21.15 2.32
N ASP A 227 -3.77 -21.08 1.36
CA ASP A 227 -2.38 -20.72 1.64
C ASP A 227 -2.31 -19.33 2.32
N ARG A 228 -1.47 -19.17 3.36
CA ARG A 228 -1.34 -17.88 4.04
C ARG A 228 -0.47 -16.92 3.23
N LEU A 229 -0.94 -15.68 3.09
CA LEU A 229 -0.17 -14.54 2.61
C LEU A 229 -0.19 -13.44 3.68
N VAL A 230 0.92 -13.32 4.41
CA VAL A 230 1.04 -12.47 5.59
C VAL A 230 1.87 -11.23 5.26
N PHE A 231 1.29 -10.06 5.50
CA PHE A 231 1.90 -8.76 5.30
C PHE A 231 2.25 -8.12 6.65
N ILE A 232 3.50 -7.67 6.80
CA ILE A 232 3.96 -6.99 8.02
C ILE A 232 4.65 -5.67 7.69
N ASP A 233 4.10 -4.56 8.17
CA ASP A 233 4.79 -3.27 8.17
C ASP A 233 5.81 -3.22 9.30
N MET A 234 7.08 -3.10 8.93
CA MET A 234 8.21 -2.91 9.85
C MET A 234 8.13 -1.54 10.55
N ASN A 235 7.58 -0.54 9.84
CA ASN A 235 7.44 0.84 10.28
C ASN A 235 8.69 1.38 10.98
N LEU A 236 9.78 1.43 10.21
CA LEU A 236 11.10 1.87 10.62
C LEU A 236 11.51 3.13 9.84
N PRO A 237 12.34 3.99 10.44
CA PRO A 237 12.89 5.16 9.76
C PRO A 237 13.78 4.78 8.56
N PRO A 238 14.14 5.75 7.70
CA PRO A 238 15.21 5.56 6.73
C PRO A 238 16.49 5.06 7.41
N ALA A 239 17.35 4.38 6.66
CA ALA A 239 18.64 3.94 7.18
C ALA A 239 19.44 5.14 7.72
N PRO A 240 19.97 5.07 8.96
CA PRO A 240 20.71 6.18 9.55
C PRO A 240 22.00 6.51 8.77
N GLU A 241 22.66 5.50 8.20
CA GLU A 241 23.75 5.60 7.22
C GLU A 241 23.65 4.36 6.31
N TRP A 242 23.78 4.51 4.98
CA TRP A 242 23.63 3.41 4.02
C TRP A 242 25.00 2.90 3.54
N PRO A 243 25.48 1.72 3.95
CA PRO A 243 26.85 1.29 3.67
C PRO A 243 27.02 0.36 2.46
N GLY A 244 25.96 -0.01 1.72
CA GLY A 244 26.08 -0.99 0.62
C GLY A 244 24.75 -1.51 0.05
N GLU A 245 24.77 -2.60 -0.72
CA GLU A 245 23.56 -3.21 -1.30
C GLU A 245 22.70 -3.93 -0.25
N GLY A 246 21.37 -3.88 -0.36
CA GLY A 246 20.44 -4.62 0.52
C GLY A 246 19.24 -3.79 0.97
N VAL A 247 18.55 -4.22 2.04
CA VAL A 247 17.56 -3.42 2.78
C VAL A 247 17.85 -3.59 4.28
N TRP A 248 18.22 -2.51 4.97
CA TRP A 248 18.89 -2.56 6.29
C TRP A 248 18.09 -3.29 7.39
N TRP A 249 16.77 -3.27 7.33
CA TRP A 249 15.90 -3.92 8.32
C TRP A 249 15.63 -5.40 8.05
N GLN A 250 16.15 -5.98 6.96
CA GLN A 250 15.96 -7.39 6.64
C GLN A 250 16.48 -8.33 7.74
N GLU A 251 17.56 -7.95 8.42
CA GLU A 251 18.09 -8.73 9.55
C GLU A 251 17.07 -8.85 10.69
N ASP A 252 16.34 -7.77 11.00
CA ASP A 252 15.29 -7.78 12.01
C ASP A 252 14.08 -8.64 11.59
N ALA A 253 13.75 -8.65 10.29
CA ALA A 253 12.70 -9.52 9.75
C ALA A 253 13.11 -11.00 9.86
N VAL A 254 14.33 -11.35 9.43
CA VAL A 254 14.89 -12.72 9.56
C VAL A 254 14.99 -13.15 11.02
N ALA A 255 15.45 -12.27 11.90
CA ALA A 255 15.50 -12.54 13.34
C ALA A 255 14.10 -12.79 13.92
N SER A 256 13.09 -12.04 13.47
CA SER A 256 11.71 -12.24 13.90
C SER A 256 11.16 -13.59 13.44
N ILE A 257 11.47 -14.03 12.21
CA ILE A 257 11.10 -15.38 11.72
C ILE A 257 11.74 -16.45 12.60
N ARG A 258 13.06 -16.38 12.81
CA ARG A 258 13.80 -17.35 13.64
C ARG A 258 13.27 -17.40 15.08
N ALA A 259 12.88 -16.27 15.64
CA ALA A 259 12.28 -16.22 16.98
C ALA A 259 10.92 -16.95 17.03
N VAL A 260 10.10 -16.83 15.98
CA VAL A 260 8.84 -17.57 15.86
C VAL A 260 9.11 -19.06 15.64
N GLU A 261 10.09 -19.45 14.82
CA GLU A 261 10.48 -20.85 14.61
C GLU A 261 11.00 -21.51 15.90
N ALA A 262 11.88 -20.82 16.64
CA ALA A 262 12.46 -21.31 17.88
C ALA A 262 11.42 -21.44 19.01
N GLN A 263 10.44 -20.55 19.03
CA GLN A 263 9.37 -20.55 20.03
C GLN A 263 8.03 -20.41 19.33
N PRO A 264 7.43 -21.45 18.75
CA PRO A 264 6.21 -21.32 17.94
C PRO A 264 4.96 -20.97 18.76
N GLY A 265 4.96 -21.15 20.07
CA GLY A 265 3.81 -20.85 20.92
C GLY A 265 2.62 -21.75 20.57
N LYS A 266 1.46 -21.14 20.25
CA LYS A 266 0.21 -21.87 19.91
C LYS A 266 0.00 -22.07 18.41
N LEU A 267 1.03 -21.88 17.58
CA LEU A 267 0.89 -22.11 16.14
C LEU A 267 0.51 -23.57 15.86
N PRO A 268 -0.47 -23.82 14.99
CA PRO A 268 -0.78 -25.18 14.54
C PRO A 268 0.46 -25.89 13.98
N ALA A 269 0.57 -27.19 14.22
CA ALA A 269 1.65 -27.99 13.66
C ALA A 269 1.64 -27.92 12.13
N GLY A 270 2.80 -27.73 11.50
CA GLY A 270 2.91 -27.62 10.05
C GLY A 270 2.40 -26.29 9.48
N THR A 271 2.23 -25.25 10.31
CA THR A 271 1.90 -23.89 9.81
C THR A 271 2.92 -23.43 8.77
N ARG A 272 2.44 -22.99 7.62
CA ARG A 272 3.21 -22.44 6.50
C ARG A 272 2.59 -21.14 6.03
N GLY A 273 3.39 -20.25 5.45
CA GLY A 273 2.90 -19.02 4.85
C GLY A 273 3.94 -18.30 4.01
N LEU A 274 3.46 -17.50 3.06
CA LEU A 274 4.26 -16.49 2.37
C LEU A 274 4.27 -15.23 3.20
N LEU A 275 5.46 -14.69 3.44
CA LEU A 275 5.67 -13.50 4.23
C LEU A 275 6.12 -12.37 3.31
N VAL A 276 5.45 -11.23 3.43
CA VAL A 276 5.82 -9.98 2.77
C VAL A 276 6.06 -8.94 3.85
N PHE A 277 7.32 -8.64 4.11
CA PHE A 277 7.69 -7.53 4.96
C PHE A 277 7.77 -6.28 4.11
N THR A 278 7.18 -5.20 4.61
CA THR A 278 7.20 -3.89 3.98
C THR A 278 7.75 -2.87 4.95
N ASN A 279 8.43 -1.84 4.45
CA ASN A 279 8.76 -0.66 5.22
C ASN A 279 8.44 0.58 4.40
N LEU A 280 7.85 1.60 5.03
CA LEU A 280 7.60 2.89 4.42
C LEU A 280 8.43 3.96 5.14
N PRO A 281 9.71 4.18 4.76
CA PRO A 281 10.58 5.15 5.41
C PRO A 281 10.00 6.57 5.43
N ALA A 282 9.25 6.95 4.40
CA ALA A 282 8.57 8.23 4.28
C ALA A 282 7.58 8.53 5.44
N ASN A 283 7.14 7.52 6.20
CA ASN A 283 6.32 7.75 7.40
C ASN A 283 7.10 8.45 8.52
N HIS A 284 8.43 8.39 8.48
CA HIS A 284 9.32 8.91 9.52
C HIS A 284 10.04 10.20 9.12
N MET A 285 9.94 10.61 7.86
CA MET A 285 10.64 11.74 7.24
C MET A 285 9.88 13.06 7.39
N MET A 286 10.57 14.18 7.11
CA MET A 286 9.92 15.49 7.11
C MET A 286 9.03 15.66 5.89
N LEU A 287 8.00 16.50 6.00
CA LEU A 287 6.94 16.63 5.00
C LEU A 287 7.43 17.16 3.65
N ASP A 288 8.50 17.94 3.66
CA ASP A 288 9.15 18.58 2.52
C ASP A 288 10.37 17.80 1.99
N ASP A 289 10.80 16.74 2.68
CA ASP A 289 11.84 15.84 2.18
C ASP A 289 11.40 15.17 0.88
N TYR A 290 12.38 14.77 0.07
CA TYR A 290 12.15 13.94 -1.10
C TYR A 290 11.60 12.57 -0.66
N TYR A 291 10.53 12.13 -1.31
CA TYR A 291 9.86 10.88 -0.97
C TYR A 291 10.76 9.68 -1.25
N VAL A 292 10.83 8.78 -0.27
CA VAL A 292 11.47 7.46 -0.41
C VAL A 292 10.35 6.41 -0.49
N GLY A 293 10.34 5.67 -1.59
CA GLY A 293 9.34 4.64 -1.87
C GLY A 293 9.35 3.47 -0.87
N PRO A 294 8.32 2.60 -0.93
CA PRO A 294 8.25 1.43 -0.06
C PRO A 294 9.40 0.46 -0.35
N GLU A 295 9.95 -0.10 0.71
CA GLU A 295 10.93 -1.18 0.68
C GLU A 295 10.21 -2.49 0.98
N THR A 296 10.55 -3.58 0.28
CA THR A 296 9.86 -4.87 0.47
C THR A 296 10.82 -6.04 0.48
N ALA A 297 10.53 -7.04 1.31
CA ALA A 297 11.22 -8.32 1.34
C ALA A 297 10.20 -9.47 1.35
N PHE A 298 10.37 -10.42 0.43
CA PHE A 298 9.51 -11.60 0.33
C PHE A 298 10.28 -12.81 0.84
N THR A 299 9.62 -13.66 1.60
CA THR A 299 10.19 -14.92 2.10
C THR A 299 9.08 -15.88 2.50
N GLY A 300 9.44 -17.07 2.98
CA GLY A 300 8.51 -18.09 3.45
C GLY A 300 8.71 -18.44 4.91
N PHE A 301 7.61 -18.68 5.62
CA PHE A 301 7.62 -19.40 6.90
C PHE A 301 7.37 -20.89 6.62
N ASN A 302 8.32 -21.75 6.96
CA ASN A 302 8.29 -23.18 6.61
C ASN A 302 8.01 -23.43 5.11
N ARG A 303 8.53 -22.56 4.23
CA ARG A 303 8.50 -22.72 2.77
C ARG A 303 9.91 -22.59 2.20
N PRO A 304 10.71 -23.67 2.22
CA PRO A 304 12.10 -23.64 1.78
C PRO A 304 12.27 -23.25 0.31
N GLU A 305 11.20 -23.34 -0.49
CA GLU A 305 11.17 -22.90 -1.89
C GLU A 305 11.17 -21.36 -2.06
N PHE A 306 10.91 -20.58 -1.00
CA PHE A 306 10.95 -19.11 -0.99
C PHE A 306 12.17 -18.60 -0.23
N THR A 307 13.35 -18.77 -0.82
CA THR A 307 14.61 -18.21 -0.31
C THR A 307 14.78 -16.73 -0.70
N PRO A 308 15.69 -15.97 -0.06
CA PRO A 308 15.97 -14.57 -0.40
C PRO A 308 16.45 -14.35 -1.86
N ASP A 309 16.91 -15.40 -2.54
CA ASP A 309 17.35 -15.36 -3.93
C ASP A 309 16.13 -15.45 -4.88
N MET A 310 15.52 -14.28 -5.10
CA MET A 310 14.29 -14.02 -5.85
C MET A 310 14.18 -14.34 -7.37
N PRO A 311 15.23 -14.66 -8.17
CA PRO A 311 15.07 -14.74 -9.64
C PRO A 311 14.16 -15.88 -10.16
N VAL A 312 13.90 -16.93 -9.37
CA VAL A 312 13.15 -18.12 -9.82
C VAL A 312 11.61 -17.97 -9.65
N LEU A 313 11.16 -16.85 -9.07
CA LEU A 313 9.75 -16.64 -8.73
C LEU A 313 8.85 -16.34 -9.94
N SER A 314 9.34 -15.72 -11.01
CA SER A 314 8.46 -15.27 -12.12
C SER A 314 7.84 -16.41 -12.92
N GLU A 315 8.54 -17.55 -13.06
CA GLU A 315 8.05 -18.71 -13.79
C GLU A 315 7.19 -19.64 -12.90
N SER A 316 7.65 -19.91 -11.67
CA SER A 316 6.97 -20.85 -10.75
C SER A 316 5.84 -20.20 -9.93
N HIS A 317 5.98 -18.91 -9.62
CA HIS A 317 5.06 -18.13 -8.79
C HIS A 317 4.72 -16.79 -9.45
N PRO A 318 4.15 -16.81 -10.66
CA PRO A 318 3.87 -15.61 -11.42
C PRO A 318 2.94 -14.62 -10.67
N ASP A 319 2.04 -15.13 -9.85
CA ASP A 319 1.17 -14.37 -8.94
C ASP A 319 1.96 -13.57 -7.87
N ILE A 320 3.05 -14.13 -7.35
CA ILE A 320 3.93 -13.46 -6.38
C ILE A 320 4.86 -12.47 -7.08
N ALA A 321 5.30 -12.77 -8.30
CA ALA A 321 6.06 -11.82 -9.11
C ALA A 321 5.23 -10.60 -9.50
N ASP A 322 3.97 -10.79 -9.90
CA ASP A 322 3.02 -9.70 -10.16
C ASP A 322 2.80 -8.85 -8.90
N LEU A 323 2.72 -9.48 -7.72
CA LEU A 323 2.62 -8.79 -6.43
C LEU A 323 3.87 -7.97 -6.09
N PHE A 324 5.07 -8.55 -6.26
CA PHE A 324 6.34 -7.83 -6.07
C PHE A 324 6.40 -6.58 -6.95
N ASN A 325 6.01 -6.70 -8.23
CA ASN A 325 5.97 -5.56 -9.13
C ASN A 325 4.95 -4.49 -8.72
N ALA A 326 3.81 -4.88 -8.15
CA ALA A 326 2.84 -3.93 -7.63
C ALA A 326 3.42 -3.11 -6.47
N PHE A 327 4.13 -3.73 -5.52
CA PHE A 327 4.79 -3.01 -4.43
C PHE A 327 5.90 -2.09 -4.93
N LYS A 328 6.78 -2.60 -5.79
CA LYS A 328 7.90 -1.83 -6.36
C LYS A 328 7.45 -0.53 -7.04
N ASN A 329 6.25 -0.54 -7.62
CA ASN A 329 5.68 0.59 -8.32
C ASN A 329 4.45 1.17 -7.59
N HIS A 330 4.29 0.97 -6.28
CA HIS A 330 3.13 1.44 -5.51
C HIS A 330 2.95 2.95 -5.59
N ASP A 331 4.05 3.69 -5.59
CA ASP A 331 4.09 5.15 -5.68
C ASP A 331 4.00 5.71 -7.11
N ARG A 332 3.89 4.84 -8.13
CA ARG A 332 3.71 5.26 -9.52
C ARG A 332 2.23 5.47 -9.82
N ILE A 333 1.85 6.74 -9.86
CA ILE A 333 0.46 7.17 -10.07
C ILE A 333 0.35 7.85 -11.44
N GLN A 334 -0.75 7.60 -12.14
CA GLN A 334 -1.08 8.31 -13.38
C GLN A 334 -1.27 9.81 -13.10
N GLU A 335 -0.60 10.68 -13.86
CA GLU A 335 -0.69 12.13 -13.62
C GLU A 335 -1.90 12.80 -14.31
N THR A 336 -2.27 12.33 -15.50
CA THR A 336 -3.31 12.89 -16.36
C THR A 336 -4.26 11.80 -16.84
N PHE A 337 -5.54 12.13 -17.09
CA PHE A 337 -6.55 11.20 -17.62
C PHE A 337 -6.16 10.57 -18.96
#